data_AF-A0A565DI60-F1
#
_entry.id   AF-A0A565DI60-F1
#
_cell.length_a   1.000
_cell.length_b   1.000
_cell.length_c   1.000
_cell.angle_alpha   90.00
_cell.angle_beta   90.00
_cell.angle_gamma   90.00
#
_symmetry.space_group_name_H-M   'P 1'
#
loop_
_entity.id
_entity.type
_entity.pdbx_description
1 polymer ?
#
loop_
_entity_poly.entity_id
_entity_poly.type
_entity_poly.pdbx_seq_one_letter_code
_entity_poly.pdbx_strand_id
1 'polypeptide(L)'
;PTLIVITRWGTQKERILAGIYMLFYTLAGSLLLLTALLLFHEVGGSLSLLTLEYTKTEQNISLCSSIWWIACSTAFLVKMPLYGLHLWLPKAHVEAPIAGSMILAGTLLKLGGYGILRTSPMIHESLTPLASPLIIFAMCGVVASALLCSRQTDLKSLIAFSSVSHMGLVVAASMIKSPWSTSGALLLMISHGLISSALFCLANTMYERTNSRTLILLQGSQIILPLAAAWWLICTMLNMALPPSTNFMGELLILLSTFHWSPISLALAALSIMTTTAYSLYLFW
;
A
#
# COMPACT_ATOMS: atom_id res chain seq x y z
N PRO A 1 -7.57 -9.53 -16.08
CA PRO A 1 -8.93 -9.04 -15.73
C PRO A 1 -8.95 -7.55 -15.33
N THR A 2 -8.11 -7.11 -14.39
CA THR A 2 -8.11 -5.74 -13.86
C THR A 2 -7.82 -4.68 -14.92
N LEU A 3 -6.86 -4.93 -15.83
CA LEU A 3 -6.58 -4.06 -16.98
C LEU A 3 -7.84 -3.82 -17.82
N ILE A 4 -8.56 -4.90 -18.15
CA ILE A 4 -9.79 -4.84 -18.96
C ILE A 4 -10.86 -4.05 -18.21
N VAL A 5 -11.01 -4.26 -16.89
CA VAL A 5 -11.97 -3.51 -16.07
C VAL A 5 -11.72 -1.99 -16.17
N ILE A 6 -10.46 -1.57 -16.05
CA ILE A 6 -10.08 -0.15 -16.09
C ILE A 6 -10.24 0.42 -17.50
N THR A 7 -9.65 -0.21 -18.51
CA THR A 7 -9.60 0.37 -19.87
C THR A 7 -10.95 0.32 -20.59
N ARG A 8 -11.83 -0.64 -20.25
CA ARG A 8 -13.15 -0.80 -20.89
C ARG A 8 -14.27 -0.04 -20.17
N TRP A 9 -14.34 -0.12 -18.84
CA TRP A 9 -15.43 0.45 -18.03
C TRP A 9 -15.04 1.68 -17.20
N GLY A 10 -13.79 2.17 -17.31
CA GLY A 10 -13.41 3.47 -16.75
C GLY A 10 -14.15 4.63 -17.42
N THR A 11 -14.41 5.71 -16.69
CA THR A 11 -15.29 6.79 -17.18
C THR A 11 -14.58 7.83 -18.05
N GLN A 12 -13.34 8.22 -17.74
CA GLN A 12 -12.63 9.27 -18.50
C GLN A 12 -11.74 8.70 -19.61
N LYS A 13 -11.28 9.60 -20.49
CA LYS A 13 -10.38 9.28 -21.61
C LYS A 13 -9.01 8.75 -21.13
N GLU A 14 -8.55 9.22 -19.97
CA GLU A 14 -7.24 8.84 -19.41
C GLU A 14 -7.14 7.39 -18.95
N ARG A 15 -8.26 6.65 -18.90
CA ARG A 15 -8.31 5.23 -18.52
C ARG A 15 -7.35 4.33 -19.30
N ILE A 16 -7.11 4.62 -20.59
CA ILE A 16 -6.18 3.85 -21.41
C ILE A 16 -4.75 4.08 -20.93
N LEU A 17 -4.39 5.35 -20.71
CA LEU A 17 -3.08 5.73 -20.19
C LEU A 17 -2.86 5.17 -18.79
N ALA A 18 -3.85 5.23 -17.91
CA ALA A 18 -3.80 4.64 -16.57
C ALA A 18 -3.58 3.11 -16.62
N GLY A 19 -4.27 2.42 -17.54
CA GLY A 19 -4.07 0.99 -17.79
C GLY A 19 -2.65 0.66 -18.26
N ILE A 20 -2.10 1.48 -19.16
CA ILE A 20 -0.72 1.37 -19.65
C ILE A 20 0.29 1.54 -18.49
N TYR A 21 0.13 2.57 -17.65
CA TYR A 21 0.98 2.77 -16.47
C TYR A 21 0.95 1.55 -15.54
N MET A 22 -0.24 1.08 -15.17
CA MET A 22 -0.39 -0.08 -14.30
C MET A 22 0.27 -1.33 -14.90
N LEU A 23 0.06 -1.58 -16.19
CA LEU A 23 0.63 -2.74 -16.88
C LEU A 23 2.15 -2.70 -16.87
N PHE A 24 2.77 -1.61 -17.34
CA PHE A 24 4.22 -1.57 -17.52
C PHE A 24 4.98 -1.54 -16.19
N TYR A 25 4.47 -0.83 -15.18
CA TYR A 25 5.06 -0.85 -13.84
C TYR A 25 5.08 -2.28 -13.30
N THR A 26 3.92 -2.96 -13.32
CA THR A 26 3.80 -4.31 -12.75
C THR A 26 4.59 -5.35 -13.56
N LEU A 27 4.58 -5.26 -14.88
CA LEU A 27 5.26 -6.20 -15.76
C LEU A 27 6.78 -6.09 -15.62
N ALA A 28 7.34 -4.87 -15.64
CA ALA A 28 8.77 -4.64 -15.49
C ALA A 28 9.31 -5.21 -14.17
N GLY A 29 8.63 -4.96 -13.05
CA GLY A 29 8.99 -5.53 -11.77
C GLY A 29 8.85 -7.05 -11.76
N SER A 30 7.74 -7.59 -12.27
CA SER A 30 7.46 -9.04 -12.24
C SER A 30 8.45 -9.87 -13.06
N LEU A 31 9.00 -9.33 -14.15
CA LEU A 31 10.02 -10.02 -14.95
C LEU A 31 11.34 -10.19 -14.17
N LEU A 32 11.73 -9.18 -13.38
CA LEU A 32 12.90 -9.27 -12.49
C LEU A 32 12.68 -10.32 -11.39
N LEU A 33 11.48 -10.39 -10.83
CA LEU A 33 11.15 -11.43 -9.86
C LEU A 33 11.18 -12.82 -10.49
N LEU A 34 10.66 -12.97 -11.73
CA LEU A 34 10.66 -14.25 -12.42
C LEU A 34 12.08 -14.79 -12.60
N THR A 35 13.03 -13.95 -13.04
CA THR A 35 14.43 -14.38 -13.20
C THR A 35 15.04 -14.76 -11.85
N ALA A 36 14.77 -14.00 -10.79
CA ALA A 36 15.25 -14.32 -9.44
C ALA A 36 14.71 -15.67 -8.91
N LEU A 37 13.44 -15.99 -9.16
CA LEU A 37 12.83 -17.25 -8.76
C LEU A 37 13.36 -18.45 -9.55
N LEU A 38 13.61 -18.29 -10.87
CA LEU A 38 14.20 -19.34 -11.69
C LEU A 38 15.63 -19.65 -11.24
N LEU A 39 16.46 -18.62 -10.99
CA LEU A 39 17.80 -18.82 -10.44
C LEU A 39 17.77 -19.52 -9.09
N PHE A 40 16.83 -19.15 -8.22
CA PHE A 40 16.67 -19.83 -6.94
C PHE A 40 16.23 -21.29 -7.12
N HIS A 41 15.37 -21.58 -8.10
CA HIS A 41 14.92 -22.94 -8.39
C HIS A 41 16.07 -23.84 -8.89
N GLU A 42 16.96 -23.31 -9.73
CA GLU A 42 18.14 -24.06 -10.20
C GLU A 42 19.08 -24.46 -9.05
N VAL A 43 19.21 -23.60 -8.03
CA VAL A 43 20.08 -23.87 -6.87
C VAL A 43 19.38 -24.73 -5.81
N GLY A 44 18.14 -24.39 -5.46
CA GLY A 44 17.39 -25.02 -4.37
C GLY A 44 16.54 -26.23 -4.78
N GLY A 45 16.40 -26.49 -6.08
CA GLY A 45 15.65 -27.62 -6.66
C GLY A 45 14.12 -27.54 -6.51
N SER A 46 13.57 -26.67 -5.65
CA SER A 46 12.13 -26.52 -5.44
C SER A 46 11.74 -25.09 -5.07
N LEU A 47 10.54 -24.68 -5.48
CA LEU A 47 9.90 -23.41 -5.09
C LEU A 47 8.69 -23.63 -4.16
N SER A 48 8.53 -24.84 -3.62
CA SER A 48 7.41 -25.14 -2.75
C SER A 48 7.60 -24.41 -1.41
N LEU A 49 6.58 -23.68 -0.95
CA LEU A 49 6.67 -22.90 0.30
C LEU A 49 7.03 -23.76 1.52
N LEU A 50 6.60 -25.02 1.52
CA LEU A 50 6.88 -25.97 2.60
C LEU A 50 8.36 -26.38 2.63
N THR A 51 9.00 -26.56 1.48
CA THR A 51 10.41 -26.95 1.42
C THR A 51 11.35 -25.77 1.61
N LEU A 52 10.90 -24.55 1.26
CA LEU A 52 11.68 -23.33 1.37
C LEU A 52 12.18 -23.02 2.79
N GLU A 53 11.41 -23.37 3.82
CA GLU A 53 11.83 -23.16 5.22
C GLU A 53 13.03 -24.03 5.62
N TYR A 54 13.21 -25.17 4.95
CA TYR A 54 14.29 -26.13 5.22
C TYR A 54 15.51 -25.91 4.33
N THR A 55 15.35 -25.27 3.17
CA THR A 55 16.45 -24.93 2.26
C THR A 55 17.09 -23.61 2.65
N LYS A 56 17.82 -23.59 3.78
CA LYS A 56 18.65 -22.43 4.13
C LYS A 56 19.92 -22.46 3.29
N THR A 57 19.96 -21.64 2.25
CA THR A 57 21.21 -21.36 1.52
C THR A 57 21.97 -20.26 2.22
N GLU A 58 23.23 -20.50 2.61
CA GLU A 58 24.12 -19.44 3.07
C GLU A 58 24.36 -18.47 1.91
N GLN A 59 23.91 -17.23 2.06
CA GLN A 59 24.14 -16.16 1.08
C GLN A 59 25.06 -15.13 1.73
N ASN A 60 26.30 -15.00 1.27
CA ASN A 60 27.16 -13.90 1.70
C ASN A 60 26.84 -12.64 0.90
N ILE A 61 27.03 -11.47 1.52
CA ILE A 61 26.85 -10.17 0.85
C ILE A 61 27.88 -10.07 -0.27
N SER A 62 27.40 -10.28 -1.49
CA SER A 62 28.12 -10.15 -2.75
C SER A 62 27.26 -9.32 -3.71
N LEU A 63 27.87 -8.75 -4.76
CA LEU A 63 27.14 -8.00 -5.78
C LEU A 63 26.03 -8.84 -6.42
N CYS A 64 26.27 -10.13 -6.63
CA CYS A 64 25.26 -11.04 -7.19
C CYS A 64 24.07 -11.21 -6.23
N SER A 65 24.34 -11.45 -4.94
CA SER A 65 23.28 -11.58 -3.92
C SER A 65 22.48 -10.30 -3.71
N SER A 66 23.12 -9.12 -3.83
CA SER A 66 22.43 -7.84 -3.69
C SER A 66 21.52 -7.57 -4.89
N ILE A 67 21.99 -7.85 -6.11
CA ILE A 67 21.17 -7.75 -7.33
C ILE A 67 20.00 -8.75 -7.27
N TRP A 68 20.23 -9.98 -6.83
CA TRP A 68 19.18 -10.98 -6.65
C TRP A 68 18.13 -10.52 -5.62
N TRP A 69 18.56 -9.94 -4.50
CA TRP A 69 17.65 -9.40 -3.48
C TRP A 69 16.80 -8.24 -4.01
N ILE A 70 17.41 -7.33 -4.79
CA ILE A 70 16.69 -6.24 -5.48
C ILE A 70 15.69 -6.84 -6.48
N ALA A 71 16.09 -7.82 -7.27
CA ALA A 71 15.21 -8.48 -8.23
C ALA A 71 14.00 -9.16 -7.54
N CYS A 72 14.22 -9.80 -6.39
CA CYS A 72 13.17 -10.43 -5.59
C CYS A 72 12.21 -9.40 -4.95
N SER A 73 12.71 -8.26 -4.50
CA SER A 73 11.90 -7.25 -3.79
C SER A 73 11.16 -6.27 -4.71
N THR A 74 11.76 -5.88 -5.84
CA THR A 74 11.24 -4.82 -6.74
C THR A 74 9.81 -5.08 -7.25
N ALA A 75 9.49 -6.30 -7.67
CA ALA A 75 8.13 -6.63 -8.12
C ALA A 75 7.07 -6.33 -7.06
N PHE A 76 7.38 -6.63 -5.80
CA PHE A 76 6.48 -6.41 -4.70
C PHE A 76 6.43 -4.94 -4.27
N LEU A 77 7.55 -4.22 -4.35
CA LEU A 77 7.62 -2.76 -4.10
C LEU A 77 6.92 -1.91 -5.18
N VAL A 78 6.72 -2.47 -6.38
CA VAL A 78 5.86 -1.83 -7.38
C VAL A 78 4.38 -2.08 -7.06
N LYS A 79 4.02 -3.31 -6.64
CA LYS A 79 2.63 -3.66 -6.29
C LYS A 79 2.16 -3.05 -4.97
N MET A 80 3.01 -3.07 -3.94
CA MET A 80 2.89 -2.26 -2.73
C MET A 80 3.61 -0.96 -3.03
N PRO A 81 2.88 0.07 -3.49
CA PRO A 81 3.44 1.25 -4.12
C PRO A 81 4.42 1.95 -3.18
N LEU A 82 5.71 1.64 -3.31
CA LEU A 82 6.73 2.41 -2.64
C LEU A 82 6.66 3.85 -3.17
N TYR A 83 6.93 4.82 -2.32
CA TYR A 83 7.07 6.20 -2.77
C TYR A 83 8.08 6.28 -3.94
N GLY A 84 7.86 7.14 -4.92
CA GLY A 84 8.54 7.09 -6.22
C GLY A 84 7.96 6.09 -7.25
N LEU A 85 7.63 4.86 -6.85
CA LEU A 85 7.00 3.85 -7.74
C LEU A 85 5.45 3.88 -7.71
N HIS A 86 4.87 4.73 -6.86
CA HIS A 86 3.43 4.83 -6.63
C HIS A 86 2.59 5.53 -7.72
N LEU A 87 3.21 6.18 -8.71
CA LEU A 87 2.51 7.08 -9.65
C LEU A 87 1.41 6.41 -10.47
N TRP A 88 1.50 5.10 -10.69
CA TRP A 88 0.46 4.34 -11.39
C TRP A 88 -0.83 4.23 -10.58
N LEU A 89 -0.74 4.27 -9.25
CA LEU A 89 -1.86 3.97 -8.36
C LEU A 89 -2.93 5.07 -8.36
N PRO A 90 -2.61 6.37 -8.16
CA PRO A 90 -3.64 7.42 -8.20
C PRO A 90 -4.36 7.44 -9.55
N LYS A 91 -3.62 7.30 -10.66
CA LYS A 91 -4.20 7.22 -12.01
C LYS A 91 -5.13 6.01 -12.16
N ALA A 92 -4.68 4.83 -11.72
CA ALA A 92 -5.46 3.60 -11.82
C ALA A 92 -6.77 3.67 -11.01
N HIS A 93 -6.74 4.18 -9.77
CA HIS A 93 -7.93 4.30 -8.93
C HIS A 93 -8.92 5.37 -9.42
N VAL A 94 -8.40 6.51 -9.85
CA VAL A 94 -9.22 7.65 -10.29
C VAL A 94 -10.00 7.30 -11.55
N GLU A 95 -9.38 6.50 -12.44
CA GLU A 95 -9.94 6.11 -13.73
C GLU A 95 -10.71 4.78 -13.72
N ALA A 96 -10.52 3.95 -12.70
CA ALA A 96 -11.28 2.71 -12.56
C ALA A 96 -12.76 2.95 -12.23
N PRO A 97 -13.66 2.08 -12.71
CA PRO A 97 -15.01 1.97 -12.13
C PRO A 97 -14.92 1.49 -10.67
N ILE A 98 -16.01 1.62 -9.90
CA ILE A 98 -16.03 1.31 -8.46
C ILE A 98 -15.50 -0.09 -8.16
N ALA A 99 -16.00 -1.11 -8.86
CA ALA A 99 -15.57 -2.48 -8.65
C ALA A 99 -14.05 -2.62 -8.88
N GLY A 100 -13.51 -1.91 -9.88
CA GLY A 100 -12.08 -1.84 -10.14
C GLY A 100 -11.32 -1.19 -8.99
N SER A 101 -11.76 -0.02 -8.50
CA SER A 101 -11.09 0.65 -7.39
C SER A 101 -11.17 -0.14 -6.08
N MET A 102 -12.30 -0.80 -5.80
CA MET A 102 -12.46 -1.67 -4.63
C MET A 102 -11.55 -2.91 -4.68
N ILE A 103 -11.49 -3.61 -5.82
CA ILE A 103 -10.61 -4.78 -5.97
C ILE A 103 -9.15 -4.35 -5.88
N LEU A 104 -8.79 -3.23 -6.51
CA LEU A 104 -7.43 -2.72 -6.52
C LEU A 104 -6.97 -2.35 -5.11
N ALA A 105 -7.80 -1.60 -4.36
CA ALA A 105 -7.51 -1.20 -2.99
C ALA A 105 -7.55 -2.38 -2.02
N GLY A 106 -8.59 -3.21 -2.11
CA GLY A 106 -8.86 -4.29 -1.17
C GLY A 106 -7.87 -5.46 -1.30
N THR A 107 -7.53 -5.85 -2.52
CA THR A 107 -6.79 -7.09 -2.78
C THR A 107 -5.46 -6.89 -3.50
N LEU A 108 -5.41 -6.12 -4.58
CA LEU A 108 -4.23 -6.09 -5.45
C LEU A 108 -3.00 -5.51 -4.76
N LEU A 109 -3.17 -4.45 -3.96
CA LEU A 109 -2.06 -3.89 -3.19
C LEU A 109 -1.51 -4.95 -2.22
N LYS A 110 -2.40 -5.69 -1.55
CA LYS A 110 -2.04 -6.66 -0.50
C LYS A 110 -1.24 -7.84 -1.02
N LEU A 111 -1.38 -8.18 -2.31
CA LEU A 111 -0.55 -9.20 -2.95
C LEU A 111 0.95 -8.86 -2.91
N GLY A 112 1.32 -7.57 -2.92
CA GLY A 112 2.72 -7.19 -2.79
C GLY A 112 3.25 -7.46 -1.39
N GLY A 113 2.51 -7.06 -0.34
CA GLY A 113 2.91 -7.31 1.05
C GLY A 113 2.94 -8.79 1.39
N TYR A 114 1.91 -9.53 0.94
CA TYR A 114 1.88 -10.99 1.03
C TYR A 114 3.08 -11.63 0.33
N GLY A 115 3.45 -11.12 -0.85
CA GLY A 115 4.61 -11.58 -1.60
C GLY A 115 5.91 -11.41 -0.83
N ILE A 116 6.18 -10.23 -0.27
CA ILE A 116 7.36 -9.95 0.56
C ILE A 116 7.42 -10.91 1.76
N LEU A 117 6.29 -11.13 2.44
CA LEU A 117 6.24 -12.05 3.58
C LEU A 117 6.53 -13.50 3.17
N ARG A 118 6.03 -13.94 2.02
CA ARG A 118 6.25 -15.31 1.52
C ARG A 118 7.64 -15.55 0.94
N THR A 119 8.29 -14.53 0.38
CA THR A 119 9.69 -14.64 -0.07
C THR A 119 10.70 -14.35 1.03
N SER A 120 10.26 -13.84 2.18
CA SER A 120 11.12 -13.58 3.34
C SER A 120 12.00 -14.77 3.81
N PRO A 121 11.54 -16.05 3.83
CA PRO A 121 12.38 -17.19 4.19
C PRO A 121 13.46 -17.50 3.15
N MET A 122 13.29 -17.08 1.89
CA MET A 122 14.30 -17.24 0.84
C MET A 122 15.49 -16.29 1.03
N ILE A 123 15.29 -15.20 1.77
CA ILE A 123 16.28 -14.13 1.96
C ILE A 123 17.03 -14.40 3.26
N HIS A 124 18.32 -14.71 3.15
CA HIS A 124 19.20 -14.94 4.29
C HIS A 124 19.35 -13.70 5.18
N GLU A 125 19.61 -13.90 6.48
CA GLU A 125 19.73 -12.83 7.48
C GLU A 125 20.90 -11.87 7.19
N SER A 126 21.95 -12.34 6.53
CA SER A 126 23.08 -11.52 6.06
C SER A 126 22.66 -10.40 5.10
N LEU A 127 21.52 -10.52 4.41
CA LEU A 127 21.00 -9.52 3.47
C LEU A 127 20.07 -8.48 4.15
N THR A 128 19.82 -8.61 5.46
CA THR A 128 19.06 -7.61 6.23
C THR A 128 19.61 -6.18 6.16
N PRO A 129 20.92 -5.89 6.07
CA PRO A 129 21.37 -4.49 6.02
C PRO A 129 20.96 -3.79 4.72
N LEU A 130 20.72 -4.55 3.63
CA LEU A 130 20.23 -3.97 2.36
C LEU A 130 18.81 -3.39 2.49
N ALA A 131 18.03 -3.85 3.47
CA ALA A 131 16.69 -3.35 3.72
C ALA A 131 16.68 -1.97 4.41
N SER A 132 17.74 -1.61 5.13
CA SER A 132 17.81 -0.35 5.89
C SER A 132 17.56 0.92 5.07
N PRO A 133 18.18 1.15 3.89
CA PRO A 133 17.89 2.33 3.08
C PRO A 133 16.43 2.33 2.57
N LEU A 134 15.89 1.16 2.26
CA LEU A 134 14.51 1.00 1.79
C LEU A 134 13.49 1.31 2.90
N ILE A 135 13.76 0.94 4.14
CA ILE A 135 12.93 1.27 5.30
C ILE A 135 12.88 2.79 5.51
N ILE A 136 14.05 3.46 5.51
CA ILE A 136 14.14 4.92 5.67
C ILE A 136 13.37 5.62 4.55
N PHE A 137 13.59 5.18 3.30
CA PHE A 137 12.92 5.75 2.14
C PHE A 137 11.39 5.53 2.18
N ALA A 138 10.94 4.35 2.60
CA ALA A 138 9.52 4.08 2.81
C ALA A 138 8.91 5.01 3.86
N MET A 139 9.54 5.17 5.03
CA MET A 139 9.05 6.03 6.10
C MET A 139 8.98 7.51 5.68
N CYS A 140 10.01 8.02 4.99
CA CYS A 140 9.96 9.37 4.40
C CYS A 140 8.83 9.48 3.36
N GLY A 141 8.62 8.44 2.56
CA GLY A 141 7.53 8.34 1.60
C GLY A 141 6.14 8.35 2.22
N VAL A 142 5.95 7.74 3.40
CA VAL A 142 4.69 7.81 4.16
C VAL A 142 4.36 9.26 4.51
N VAL A 143 5.33 10.02 5.04
CA VAL A 143 5.13 11.44 5.38
C VAL A 143 4.86 12.26 4.13
N ALA A 144 5.63 12.06 3.05
CA ALA A 144 5.45 12.80 1.80
C ALA A 144 4.08 12.55 1.15
N SER A 145 3.63 11.29 1.09
CA SER A 145 2.30 10.94 0.57
C SER A 145 1.17 11.47 1.44
N ALA A 146 1.31 11.44 2.78
CA ALA A 146 0.32 12.03 3.69
C ALA A 146 0.22 13.56 3.53
N LEU A 147 1.34 14.26 3.33
CA LEU A 147 1.35 15.70 3.01
C LEU A 147 0.67 15.98 1.67
N LEU A 148 0.94 15.16 0.64
CA LEU A 148 0.25 15.28 -0.65
C LEU A 148 -1.26 15.11 -0.53
N CYS A 149 -1.74 14.21 0.34
CA CYS A 149 -3.18 14.00 0.60
C CYS A 149 -3.86 15.30 1.07
N SER A 150 -3.21 16.08 1.94
CA SER A 150 -3.77 17.33 2.48
C SER A 150 -4.05 18.42 1.42
N ARG A 151 -3.46 18.28 0.22
CA ARG A 151 -3.60 19.22 -0.89
C ARG A 151 -4.39 18.66 -2.06
N GLN A 152 -4.90 17.43 -1.97
CA GLN A 152 -5.69 16.84 -3.06
C GLN A 152 -7.08 17.48 -3.13
N THR A 153 -7.44 17.93 -4.33
CA THR A 153 -8.79 18.45 -4.63
C THR A 153 -9.76 17.35 -5.05
N ASP A 154 -9.24 16.26 -5.62
CA ASP A 154 -10.02 15.11 -6.09
C ASP A 154 -10.20 14.07 -4.98
N LEU A 155 -11.44 13.72 -4.69
CA LEU A 155 -11.74 12.82 -3.57
C LEU A 155 -11.24 11.38 -3.82
N LYS A 156 -11.34 10.86 -5.05
CA LYS A 156 -10.76 9.55 -5.39
C LYS A 156 -9.24 9.55 -5.33
N SER A 157 -8.58 10.64 -5.72
CA SER A 157 -7.11 10.71 -5.66
C SER A 157 -6.63 10.81 -4.22
N LEU A 158 -7.34 11.54 -3.35
CA LEU A 158 -7.06 11.62 -1.92
C LEU A 158 -7.08 10.24 -1.28
N ILE A 159 -8.14 9.45 -1.50
CA ILE A 159 -8.24 8.06 -0.99
C ILE A 159 -7.13 7.16 -1.59
N ALA A 160 -6.75 7.41 -2.84
CA ALA A 160 -5.67 6.67 -3.48
C ALA A 160 -4.31 7.00 -2.84
N PHE A 161 -4.00 8.27 -2.57
CA PHE A 161 -2.77 8.66 -1.89
C PHE A 161 -2.74 8.25 -0.42
N SER A 162 -3.87 8.23 0.29
CA SER A 162 -3.91 7.66 1.64
C SER A 162 -3.58 6.17 1.63
N SER A 163 -3.96 5.44 0.58
CA SER A 163 -3.53 4.04 0.44
C SER A 163 -2.03 3.88 0.23
N VAL A 164 -1.36 4.84 -0.41
CA VAL A 164 0.11 4.83 -0.54
C VAL A 164 0.76 5.04 0.82
N SER A 165 0.23 5.93 1.67
CA SER A 165 0.81 6.18 3.00
C SER A 165 0.66 4.98 3.94
N HIS A 166 -0.54 4.40 4.07
CA HIS A 166 -0.72 3.22 4.93
C HIS A 166 0.04 1.99 4.40
N MET A 167 0.06 1.73 3.09
CA MET A 167 0.85 0.62 2.54
C MET A 167 2.36 0.87 2.65
N GLY A 168 2.82 2.12 2.69
CA GLY A 168 4.21 2.47 2.97
C GLY A 168 4.67 2.03 4.36
N LEU A 169 3.80 2.12 5.38
CA LEU A 169 4.05 1.56 6.71
C LEU A 169 4.19 0.04 6.67
N VAL A 170 3.34 -0.65 5.88
CA VAL A 170 3.43 -2.10 5.68
C VAL A 170 4.76 -2.48 5.02
N VAL A 171 5.22 -1.71 4.03
CA VAL A 171 6.52 -1.95 3.39
C VAL A 171 7.64 -1.86 4.42
N ALA A 172 7.69 -0.78 5.23
CA ALA A 172 8.69 -0.63 6.29
C ALA A 172 8.64 -1.81 7.30
N ALA A 173 7.45 -2.19 7.75
CA ALA A 173 7.26 -3.29 8.70
C ALA A 173 7.68 -4.66 8.14
N SER A 174 7.31 -4.96 6.89
CA SER A 174 7.63 -6.23 6.24
C SER A 174 9.14 -6.43 6.05
N MET A 175 9.89 -5.34 5.87
CA MET A 175 11.34 -5.35 5.70
C MET A 175 12.12 -5.53 7.01
N ILE A 176 11.53 -5.18 8.17
CA ILE A 176 12.15 -5.39 9.50
C ILE A 176 12.14 -6.87 9.92
N LYS A 177 11.17 -7.66 9.45
CA LYS A 177 11.02 -9.11 9.72
C LYS A 177 10.92 -9.50 11.22
N SER A 178 10.36 -8.66 12.08
CA SER A 178 10.08 -9.04 13.47
C SER A 178 8.69 -9.68 13.61
N PRO A 179 8.40 -10.49 14.64
CA PRO A 179 7.06 -11.07 14.83
C PRO A 179 6.00 -9.96 14.98
N TRP A 180 6.32 -8.90 15.71
CA TRP A 180 5.45 -7.73 15.87
C TRP A 180 5.21 -7.01 14.54
N SER A 181 6.27 -6.83 13.71
CA SER A 181 6.15 -6.13 12.43
C SER A 181 5.34 -6.94 11.42
N THR A 182 5.52 -8.26 11.38
CA THR A 182 4.76 -9.16 10.48
C THR A 182 3.29 -9.26 10.89
N SER A 183 2.98 -9.37 12.19
CA SER A 183 1.60 -9.35 12.68
C SER A 183 0.92 -8.01 12.41
N GLY A 184 1.62 -6.89 12.64
CA GLY A 184 1.11 -5.54 12.39
C GLY A 184 0.86 -5.30 10.91
N ALA A 185 1.80 -5.70 10.05
CA ALA A 185 1.68 -5.63 8.59
C ALA A 185 0.45 -6.39 8.06
N LEU A 186 0.23 -7.63 8.51
CA LEU A 186 -0.93 -8.43 8.12
C LEU A 186 -2.24 -7.79 8.58
N LEU A 187 -2.29 -7.34 9.83
CA LEU A 187 -3.49 -6.76 10.40
C LEU A 187 -3.84 -5.43 9.71
N LEU A 188 -2.84 -4.58 9.44
CA LEU A 188 -3.04 -3.34 8.69
C LEU A 188 -3.47 -3.59 7.24
N MET A 189 -2.91 -4.61 6.57
CA MET A 189 -3.32 -4.96 5.22
C MET A 189 -4.80 -5.33 5.14
N ILE A 190 -5.30 -6.11 6.12
CA ILE A 190 -6.70 -6.50 6.19
C ILE A 190 -7.58 -5.30 6.53
N SER A 191 -7.27 -4.56 7.60
CA SER A 191 -8.06 -3.40 8.05
C SER A 191 -8.16 -2.35 6.95
N HIS A 192 -7.03 -1.96 6.38
CA HIS A 192 -6.99 -0.97 5.31
C HIS A 192 -7.72 -1.48 4.06
N GLY A 193 -7.63 -2.77 3.72
CA GLY A 193 -8.36 -3.35 2.60
C GLY A 193 -9.85 -3.09 2.69
N LEU A 194 -10.43 -3.30 3.88
CA LEU A 194 -11.84 -3.04 4.15
C LEU A 194 -12.15 -1.54 4.14
N ILE A 195 -11.40 -0.73 4.90
CA ILE A 195 -11.65 0.71 5.05
C ILE A 195 -11.53 1.46 3.71
N SER A 196 -10.45 1.23 2.96
CA SER A 196 -10.26 1.89 1.67
C SER A 196 -11.32 1.50 0.64
N SER A 197 -11.77 0.24 0.64
CA SER A 197 -12.87 -0.20 -0.23
C SER A 197 -14.20 0.49 0.12
N ALA A 198 -14.48 0.66 1.42
CA ALA A 198 -15.66 1.40 1.90
C ALA A 198 -15.58 2.89 1.53
N LEU A 199 -14.42 3.52 1.69
CA LEU A 199 -14.19 4.91 1.28
C LEU A 199 -14.38 5.09 -0.23
N PHE A 200 -13.87 4.18 -1.07
CA PHE A 200 -14.11 4.22 -2.53
C PHE A 200 -15.58 4.01 -2.90
N CYS A 201 -16.32 3.21 -2.13
CA CYS A 201 -17.76 3.05 -2.29
C CYS A 201 -18.50 4.35 -1.95
N LEU A 202 -18.21 4.94 -0.78
CA LEU A 202 -18.79 6.22 -0.36
C LEU A 202 -18.49 7.36 -1.34
N ALA A 203 -17.24 7.43 -1.81
CA ALA A 203 -16.81 8.34 -2.87
C ALA A 203 -17.71 8.24 -4.10
N ASN A 204 -18.06 7.02 -4.48
CA ASN A 204 -18.89 6.79 -5.64
C ASN A 204 -20.36 7.18 -5.40
N THR A 205 -20.93 6.91 -4.23
CA THR A 205 -22.31 7.32 -3.93
C THR A 205 -22.50 8.83 -4.04
N MET A 206 -21.45 9.61 -3.74
CA MET A 206 -21.42 11.05 -3.96
C MET A 206 -21.27 11.39 -5.44
N TYR A 207 -20.33 10.71 -6.13
CA TYR A 207 -20.09 10.92 -7.57
C TYR A 207 -21.33 10.64 -8.43
N GLU A 208 -22.11 9.59 -8.13
CA GLU A 208 -23.35 9.28 -8.87
C GLU A 208 -24.42 10.38 -8.77
N ARG A 209 -24.34 11.23 -7.74
CA ARG A 209 -25.28 12.34 -7.54
C ARG A 209 -24.79 13.66 -8.11
N THR A 210 -23.50 13.96 -7.93
CA THR A 210 -22.92 15.25 -8.35
C THR A 210 -22.26 15.21 -9.72
N ASN A 211 -21.99 14.01 -10.26
CA ASN A 211 -21.17 13.78 -11.46
C ASN A 211 -19.78 14.43 -11.43
N SER A 212 -19.31 14.82 -10.24
CA SER A 212 -18.04 15.52 -10.04
C SER A 212 -17.23 14.82 -8.93
N ARG A 213 -15.89 14.79 -9.10
CA ARG A 213 -14.96 14.18 -8.14
C ARG A 213 -14.35 15.19 -7.16
N THR A 214 -14.63 16.48 -7.36
CA THR A 214 -14.01 17.59 -6.64
C THR A 214 -14.59 17.73 -5.23
N LEU A 215 -13.72 17.69 -4.22
CA LEU A 215 -14.09 17.65 -2.81
C LEU A 215 -14.89 18.89 -2.35
N ILE A 216 -14.53 20.08 -2.84
CA ILE A 216 -15.20 21.34 -2.46
C ILE A 216 -16.69 21.34 -2.84
N LEU A 217 -17.06 20.65 -3.94
CA LEU A 217 -18.48 20.53 -4.35
C LEU A 217 -19.29 19.58 -3.46
N LEU A 218 -18.64 18.82 -2.58
CA LEU A 218 -19.28 17.85 -1.68
C LEU A 218 -19.58 18.43 -0.29
N GLN A 219 -19.18 19.69 -0.05
CA GLN A 219 -19.45 20.40 1.20
C GLN A 219 -20.96 20.50 1.46
N GLY A 220 -21.36 20.33 2.72
CA GLY A 220 -22.78 20.35 3.13
C GLY A 220 -23.58 19.09 2.83
N SER A 221 -22.97 18.07 2.19
CA SER A 221 -23.62 16.77 1.95
C SER A 221 -24.10 16.07 3.22
N GLN A 222 -23.46 16.36 4.36
CA GLN A 222 -23.81 15.80 5.66
C GLN A 222 -25.24 16.16 6.11
N ILE A 223 -25.68 17.38 5.81
CA ILE A 223 -27.01 17.88 6.18
C ILE A 223 -28.08 17.18 5.33
N ILE A 224 -27.75 16.90 4.07
CA ILE A 224 -28.68 16.29 3.10
C ILE A 224 -28.83 14.79 3.35
N LEU A 225 -27.76 14.10 3.73
CA LEU A 225 -27.71 12.64 3.86
C LEU A 225 -27.10 12.20 5.19
N PRO A 226 -27.84 12.30 6.31
CA PRO A 226 -27.29 12.06 7.64
C PRO A 226 -26.79 10.63 7.83
N LEU A 227 -27.43 9.63 7.22
CA LEU A 227 -26.97 8.24 7.29
C LEU A 227 -25.68 8.03 6.50
N ALA A 228 -25.55 8.65 5.32
CA ALA A 228 -24.30 8.59 4.55
C ALA A 228 -23.18 9.33 5.29
N ALA A 229 -23.50 10.45 5.95
CA ALA A 229 -22.58 11.19 6.82
C ALA A 229 -22.08 10.33 7.99
N ALA A 230 -22.95 9.54 8.62
CA ALA A 230 -22.57 8.61 9.67
C ALA A 230 -21.58 7.54 9.15
N TRP A 231 -21.83 6.99 7.95
CA TRP A 231 -20.89 6.05 7.33
C TRP A 231 -19.55 6.70 6.95
N TRP A 232 -19.57 7.95 6.46
CA TRP A 232 -18.37 8.75 6.24
C TRP A 232 -17.58 8.92 7.53
N LEU A 233 -18.25 9.32 8.62
CA LEU A 233 -17.62 9.51 9.93
C LEU A 233 -16.99 8.20 10.44
N ILE A 234 -17.71 7.08 10.38
CA ILE A 234 -17.17 5.78 10.80
C ILE A 234 -15.94 5.42 9.97
N CYS A 235 -16.02 5.54 8.64
CA CYS A 235 -14.91 5.19 7.76
C CYS A 235 -13.69 6.11 7.96
N THR A 236 -13.89 7.41 8.19
CA THR A 236 -12.78 8.34 8.46
C THR A 236 -12.15 8.10 9.82
N MET A 237 -12.95 7.81 10.85
CA MET A 237 -12.48 7.41 12.18
C MET A 237 -11.63 6.13 12.14
N LEU A 238 -12.08 5.13 11.36
CA LEU A 238 -11.31 3.91 11.12
C LEU A 238 -10.02 4.20 10.33
N ASN A 239 -10.09 5.08 9.32
CA ASN A 239 -8.93 5.43 8.49
C ASN A 239 -7.84 6.15 9.29
N MET A 240 -8.20 7.03 10.23
CA MET A 240 -7.25 7.69 11.14
C MET A 240 -6.81 6.84 12.33
N ALA A 241 -7.14 5.54 12.31
CA ALA A 241 -6.72 4.59 13.34
C ALA A 241 -7.18 4.99 14.76
N LEU A 242 -8.47 5.34 14.92
CA LEU A 242 -9.05 5.59 16.25
C LEU A 242 -9.04 4.30 17.11
N PRO A 243 -8.57 4.31 18.37
CA PRO A 243 -8.71 3.16 19.26
C PRO A 243 -10.21 2.89 19.59
N PRO A 244 -10.69 1.63 19.64
CA PRO A 244 -10.00 0.33 19.53
C PRO A 244 -10.07 -0.33 18.13
N SER A 245 -9.93 0.43 17.04
CA SER A 245 -10.04 -0.12 15.69
C SER A 245 -8.93 -1.12 15.34
N THR A 246 -9.18 -1.97 14.35
CA THR A 246 -8.15 -2.87 13.81
C THR A 246 -7.02 -2.08 13.15
N ASN A 247 -7.32 -0.97 12.48
CA ASN A 247 -6.27 -0.12 11.89
C ASN A 247 -5.30 0.40 12.96
N PHE A 248 -5.83 0.84 14.11
CA PHE A 248 -5.03 1.22 15.28
C PHE A 248 -4.12 0.10 15.77
N MET A 249 -4.65 -1.12 15.92
CA MET A 249 -3.84 -2.25 16.37
C MET A 249 -2.71 -2.57 15.39
N GLY A 250 -2.97 -2.47 14.08
CA GLY A 250 -1.97 -2.69 13.04
C GLY A 250 -0.86 -1.63 13.08
N GLU A 251 -1.25 -0.35 13.12
CA GLU A 251 -0.30 0.77 13.17
C GLU A 251 0.50 0.76 14.48
N LEU A 252 -0.12 0.47 15.62
CA LEU A 252 0.57 0.36 16.91
C LEU A 252 1.66 -0.72 16.89
N LEU A 253 1.36 -1.91 16.37
CA LEU A 253 2.33 -3.00 16.25
C LEU A 253 3.49 -2.62 15.34
N ILE A 254 3.20 -1.93 14.22
CA ILE A 254 4.23 -1.42 13.30
C ILE A 254 5.10 -0.39 14.02
N LEU A 255 4.51 0.57 14.72
CA LEU A 255 5.21 1.62 15.48
C LEU A 255 6.17 1.03 16.53
N LEU A 256 5.70 0.04 17.30
CA LEU A 256 6.54 -0.65 18.28
C LEU A 256 7.74 -1.35 17.61
N SER A 257 7.50 -1.99 16.47
CA SER A 257 8.55 -2.69 15.74
C SER A 257 9.57 -1.74 15.10
N THR A 258 9.12 -0.60 14.55
CA THR A 258 10.01 0.42 13.96
C THR A 258 10.79 1.14 15.04
N PHE A 259 10.18 1.40 16.20
CA PHE A 259 10.86 2.00 17.36
C PHE A 259 11.99 1.10 17.87
N HIS A 260 11.74 -0.21 17.96
CA HIS A 260 12.79 -1.17 18.31
C HIS A 260 13.88 -1.26 17.23
N TRP A 261 13.56 -1.04 15.95
CA TRP A 261 14.55 -1.02 14.87
C TRP A 261 15.44 0.24 14.92
N SER A 262 14.85 1.43 15.06
CA SER A 262 15.58 2.65 15.42
C SER A 262 14.67 3.67 16.11
N PRO A 263 15.14 4.35 17.17
CA PRO A 263 14.30 5.30 17.91
C PRO A 263 13.95 6.54 17.07
N ILE A 264 14.80 6.90 16.10
CA ILE A 264 14.57 8.04 15.18
C ILE A 264 13.32 7.83 14.33
N SER A 265 12.97 6.57 14.02
CA SER A 265 11.77 6.27 13.24
C SER A 265 10.47 6.74 13.92
N LEU A 266 10.47 6.91 15.25
CA LEU A 266 9.33 7.43 16.00
C LEU A 266 8.96 8.84 15.58
N ALA A 267 9.94 9.70 15.30
CA ALA A 267 9.67 11.08 14.88
C ALA A 267 8.95 11.11 13.52
N LEU A 268 9.43 10.32 12.55
CA LEU A 268 8.78 10.18 11.24
C LEU A 268 7.38 9.58 11.37
N ALA A 269 7.22 8.58 12.22
CA ALA A 269 5.93 7.94 12.41
C ALA A 269 4.92 8.86 13.12
N ALA A 270 5.34 9.64 14.11
CA ALA A 270 4.50 10.65 14.76
C ALA A 270 4.03 11.72 13.76
N LEU A 271 4.93 12.21 12.91
CA LEU A 271 4.59 13.11 11.79
C LEU A 271 3.57 12.49 10.83
N SER A 272 3.73 11.21 10.50
CA SER A 272 2.76 10.52 9.65
C SER A 272 1.38 10.42 10.30
N ILE A 273 1.30 10.08 11.59
CA ILE A 273 0.01 9.98 12.31
C ILE A 273 -0.65 11.36 12.36
N MET A 274 0.07 12.41 12.73
CA MET A 274 -0.47 13.78 12.77
C MET A 274 -0.99 14.25 11.40
N THR A 275 -0.28 13.94 10.32
CA THR A 275 -0.76 14.29 8.98
C THR A 275 -1.93 13.42 8.53
N THR A 276 -1.98 12.15 8.94
CA THR A 276 -3.13 11.26 8.67
C THR A 276 -4.41 11.69 9.34
N THR A 277 -4.34 12.13 10.60
CA THR A 277 -5.50 12.69 11.29
C THR A 277 -5.92 14.01 10.64
N ALA A 278 -4.99 14.87 10.26
CA ALA A 278 -5.30 16.13 9.59
C ALA A 278 -6.04 15.93 8.25
N TYR A 279 -5.53 15.09 7.33
CA TYR A 279 -6.19 14.91 6.03
C TYR A 279 -7.48 14.10 6.12
N SER A 280 -7.61 13.16 7.07
CA SER A 280 -8.82 12.35 7.23
C SER A 280 -9.98 13.16 7.79
N LEU A 281 -9.69 14.08 8.72
CA LEU A 281 -10.64 15.09 9.16
C LEU A 281 -10.97 16.05 8.01
N TYR A 282 -9.97 16.55 7.27
CA TYR A 282 -10.21 17.39 6.08
C TYR A 282 -11.11 16.70 5.04
N LEU A 283 -10.99 15.38 4.85
CA LEU A 283 -11.86 14.64 3.95
C LEU A 283 -13.31 14.57 4.46
N PHE A 284 -13.51 14.57 5.78
CA PHE A 284 -14.84 14.50 6.38
C PHE A 284 -15.57 15.86 6.33
N TRP A 285 -14.85 16.95 6.57
CA TRP A 285 -15.38 18.33 6.63
C TRP A 285 -15.66 18.91 5.24
#